data_AF-A0A398BBU9-F1
#
_entry.id   AF-A0A398BBU9-F1
#
_cell.length_a   1.000
_cell.length_b   1.000
_cell.length_c   1.000
_cell.angle_alpha   90.00
_cell.angle_beta   90.00
_cell.angle_gamma   90.00
#
_symmetry.space_group_name_H-M   'P 1'
#
loop_
_entity.id
_entity.type
_entity.pdbx_description
1 polymer ?
#
loop_
_entity_poly.entity_id
_entity_poly.type
_entity_poly.pdbx_seq_one_letter_code
_entity_poly.pdbx_strand_id
1 'polypeptide(L)'
;MNEREYFHTVNYTGNHLHVDNWKDESTPFMEGIAWERQDGSMDLFFEEFDAEIEIQKLFLYKGYYYEKVKGGYIGSAGTNQEAYAMFRKWIVEVLHPYRNEDK
;
A
#
# COMPACT_ATOMS: atom_id res chain seq x y z
N MET A 1 20.97 15.73 -9.39
CA MET A 1 19.94 15.93 -8.37
C MET A 1 18.79 15.02 -8.78
N ASN A 2 18.74 13.81 -8.21
CA ASN A 2 17.87 12.74 -8.70
C ASN A 2 16.43 12.97 -8.21
N GLU A 3 15.51 12.86 -9.15
CA GLU A 3 14.07 12.97 -8.94
C GLU A 3 13.54 11.72 -8.22
N ARG A 4 12.59 11.94 -7.28
CA ARG A 4 11.61 10.97 -6.72
C ARG A 4 12.05 10.08 -5.54
N GLU A 5 12.68 10.64 -4.52
CA GLU A 5 12.50 10.10 -3.16
C GLU A 5 11.18 10.66 -2.59
N TYR A 6 10.04 10.07 -2.96
CA TYR A 6 8.74 10.43 -2.38
C TYR A 6 8.73 10.19 -0.86
N PHE A 7 9.48 9.18 -0.41
CA PHE A 7 9.67 8.85 0.99
C PHE A 7 10.96 9.46 1.54
N HIS A 8 10.83 10.55 2.31
CA HIS A 8 11.89 11.03 3.19
C HIS A 8 11.46 10.82 4.63
N THR A 9 12.29 10.14 5.42
CA THR A 9 11.99 9.83 6.83
C THR A 9 11.64 11.06 7.66
N VAL A 10 12.19 12.23 7.31
CA VAL A 10 11.88 13.52 7.96
C VAL A 10 10.41 13.95 7.81
N ASN A 11 9.68 13.41 6.83
CA ASN A 11 8.26 13.69 6.60
C ASN A 11 7.34 12.85 7.50
N TYR A 12 7.88 11.87 8.23
CA TYR A 12 7.11 10.91 9.03
C TYR A 12 7.41 11.04 10.51
N THR A 13 6.41 10.76 11.35
CA THR A 13 6.54 10.80 12.82
C THR A 13 7.26 9.56 13.37
N GLY A 14 7.30 8.49 12.59
CA GLY A 14 7.74 7.16 13.00
C GLY A 14 6.58 6.26 13.48
N ASN A 15 5.41 6.83 13.77
CA ASN A 15 4.21 6.05 14.03
C ASN A 15 3.67 5.45 12.73
N HIS A 16 2.96 4.34 12.87
CA HIS A 16 2.30 3.67 11.77
C HIS A 16 1.06 2.93 12.26
N LEU A 17 0.12 2.75 11.36
CA LEU A 17 -1.08 1.96 11.54
C LEU A 17 -0.98 0.72 10.66
N HIS A 18 -1.16 -0.46 11.27
CA HIS A 18 -1.40 -1.70 10.54
C HIS A 18 -2.85 -1.70 10.04
N VAL A 19 -3.03 -1.97 8.74
CA VAL A 19 -4.35 -2.11 8.11
C VAL A 19 -4.49 -3.49 7.50
N ASP A 20 -5.74 -3.95 7.40
CA ASP A 20 -6.04 -5.31 6.97
C ASP A 20 -7.40 -5.39 6.23
N ASN A 21 -7.67 -6.57 5.68
CA ASN A 21 -8.96 -6.95 5.12
C ASN A 21 -9.72 -8.00 5.98
N TRP A 22 -9.48 -8.13 7.29
CA TRP A 22 -9.99 -9.26 8.10
C TRP A 22 -11.51 -9.51 8.01
N LYS A 23 -12.31 -8.47 7.72
CA LYS A 23 -13.78 -8.58 7.63
C LYS A 23 -14.28 -9.09 6.28
N ASP A 24 -13.38 -9.35 5.34
CA ASP A 24 -13.72 -9.87 4.02
C ASP A 24 -13.37 -11.35 3.93
N GLU A 25 -14.37 -12.22 4.10
CA GLU A 25 -14.20 -13.68 4.02
C GLU A 25 -14.01 -14.17 2.58
N SER A 26 -14.24 -13.32 1.57
CA SER A 26 -14.10 -13.69 0.15
C SER A 26 -12.68 -13.54 -0.37
N THR A 27 -11.82 -12.79 0.33
CA THR A 27 -10.42 -12.57 -0.04
C THR A 27 -9.49 -13.13 1.05
N PRO A 28 -8.34 -13.73 0.68
CA PRO A 28 -7.34 -14.13 1.66
C PRO A 28 -6.91 -12.94 2.54
N PHE A 29 -6.62 -13.21 3.81
CA PHE A 29 -6.12 -12.18 4.72
C PHE A 29 -4.80 -11.59 4.19
N MET A 30 -4.74 -10.26 4.18
CA MET A 30 -3.59 -9.45 3.76
C MET A 30 -3.43 -8.30 4.74
N GLU A 31 -2.18 -7.96 5.03
CA GLU A 31 -1.82 -6.82 5.86
C GLU A 31 -1.11 -5.73 5.04
N GLY A 32 -1.26 -4.49 5.47
CA GLY A 32 -0.60 -3.32 4.91
C GLY A 32 -0.22 -2.35 6.02
N ILE A 33 0.58 -1.34 5.67
CA ILE A 33 1.10 -0.38 6.65
C ILE A 33 0.87 1.06 6.19
N ALA A 34 0.26 1.87 7.05
CA ALA A 34 0.04 3.28 6.83
C ALA A 34 0.99 4.10 7.73
N TRP A 35 1.95 4.79 7.12
CA TRP A 35 2.96 5.58 7.84
C TRP A 35 2.47 7.00 8.10
N GLU A 36 2.45 7.40 9.36
CA GLU A 36 1.97 8.73 9.77
C GLU A 36 3.00 9.82 9.40
N ARG A 37 2.52 10.83 8.68
CA ARG A 37 3.25 12.03 8.29
C ARG A 37 3.20 13.07 9.40
N GLN A 38 4.13 14.03 9.36
CA GLN A 38 4.20 15.13 10.33
C GLN A 38 2.95 16.02 10.34
N ASP A 39 2.16 16.02 9.26
CA ASP A 39 0.89 16.76 9.15
C ASP A 39 -0.33 15.96 9.65
N GLY A 40 -0.13 14.74 10.15
CA GLY A 40 -1.17 13.85 10.66
C GLY A 40 -1.89 13.01 9.58
N SER A 41 -1.59 13.21 8.30
CA SER A 41 -2.02 12.27 7.25
C SER A 41 -1.16 11.00 7.27
N MET A 42 -1.56 9.97 6.54
CA MET A 42 -0.84 8.71 6.46
C MET A 42 -0.66 8.25 5.02
N ASP A 43 0.54 7.81 4.68
CA ASP A 43 0.81 7.18 3.39
C ASP A 43 0.72 5.67 3.52
N LEU A 44 -0.15 5.05 2.73
CA LEU A 44 -0.46 3.62 2.76
C LEU A 44 0.44 2.86 1.79
N PHE A 45 1.04 1.79 2.29
CA PHE A 45 1.90 0.89 1.53
C PHE A 45 1.52 -0.57 1.72
N PHE A 46 1.90 -1.39 0.74
CA PHE A 46 1.77 -2.84 0.77
C PHE A 46 3.09 -3.51 0.38
N GLU A 47 3.48 -4.53 1.15
CA GLU A 47 4.78 -5.21 0.99
C GLU A 47 4.67 -6.73 0.82
N GLU A 48 3.51 -7.34 1.07
CA GLU A 48 3.30 -8.80 1.00
C GLU A 48 3.10 -9.30 -0.46
N PHE A 49 4.04 -8.97 -1.34
CA PHE A 49 4.05 -9.43 -2.73
C PHE A 49 4.50 -10.88 -2.86
N ASP A 50 3.81 -11.64 -3.72
CA ASP A 50 4.12 -13.06 -3.98
C ASP A 50 5.40 -13.22 -4.83
N ALA A 51 5.69 -12.24 -5.70
CA ALA A 51 6.87 -12.25 -6.56
C ALA A 51 7.23 -10.84 -7.08
N GLU A 52 8.47 -10.65 -7.53
CA GLU A 52 8.93 -9.38 -8.11
C GLU A 52 8.08 -8.92 -9.32
N ILE A 53 7.57 -9.88 -10.10
CA ILE A 53 6.69 -9.57 -11.25
C ILE A 53 5.38 -8.91 -10.83
N GLU A 54 4.88 -9.18 -9.62
CA GLU A 54 3.69 -8.52 -9.07
C GLU A 54 3.97 -7.05 -8.81
N ILE A 55 5.12 -6.72 -8.23
CA ILE A 55 5.57 -5.32 -8.05
C ILE A 55 5.65 -4.61 -9.40
N GLN A 56 6.27 -5.26 -10.39
CA GLN A 56 6.41 -4.68 -11.73
C GLN A 56 5.05 -4.39 -12.37
N LYS A 57 4.12 -5.34 -12.37
CA LYS A 57 2.81 -5.21 -13.02
C LYS A 57 1.86 -4.28 -12.27
N LEU A 58 1.85 -4.34 -10.93
CA LEU A 58 0.93 -3.54 -10.12
C LEU A 58 1.41 -2.10 -9.94
N PHE A 59 2.73 -1.85 -9.93
CA PHE A 59 3.28 -0.53 -9.65
C PHE A 59 4.12 0.02 -10.79
N LEU A 60 5.24 -0.61 -11.11
CA LEU A 60 6.27 -0.01 -11.96
C LEU A 60 5.79 0.23 -13.41
N TYR A 61 5.13 -0.74 -14.03
CA TYR A 61 4.59 -0.61 -15.38
C TYR A 61 3.42 0.38 -15.49
N LYS A 62 2.75 0.65 -14.37
CA LYS A 62 1.70 1.67 -14.27
C LYS A 62 2.24 3.05 -13.89
N GLY A 63 3.56 3.16 -13.67
CA GLY A 63 4.22 4.40 -13.25
C GLY A 63 3.94 4.79 -11.80
N TYR A 64 3.41 3.87 -10.99
CA TYR A 64 3.19 4.11 -9.57
C TYR A 64 4.50 4.04 -8.77
N TYR A 65 4.47 4.72 -7.63
CA TYR A 65 5.61 4.76 -6.73
C TYR A 65 5.78 3.42 -6.00
N TYR A 66 7.02 2.96 -5.94
CA TYR A 66 7.44 1.80 -5.16
C TYR A 66 8.67 2.19 -4.36
N GLU A 67 8.61 1.95 -3.05
CA GLU A 67 9.72 2.18 -2.12
C GLU A 67 10.26 0.81 -1.68
N LYS A 68 11.58 0.66 -1.63
CA LYS A 68 12.21 -0.65 -1.41
C LYS A 68 12.02 -1.19 0.01
N VAL A 69 11.79 -0.32 0.99
CA VAL A 69 11.64 -0.66 2.41
C VAL A 69 10.17 -0.72 2.81
N LYS A 70 9.30 0.12 2.24
CA LYS A 70 7.87 0.19 2.60
C LYS A 70 6.95 -0.56 1.63
N GLY A 71 7.42 -0.85 0.42
CA GLY A 71 6.65 -1.52 -0.62
C GLY A 71 5.93 -0.58 -1.58
N GLY A 72 4.86 -1.08 -2.20
CA GLY A 72 4.08 -0.35 -3.19
C GLY A 72 3.15 0.68 -2.55
N TYR A 73 3.23 1.93 -3.00
CA TYR A 73 2.39 3.01 -2.48
C TYR A 73 0.97 2.95 -3.05
N ILE A 74 -0.01 2.79 -2.17
CA ILE A 74 -1.43 2.67 -2.53
C ILE A 74 -2.09 4.05 -2.60
N GLY A 75 -1.80 4.92 -1.63
CA GLY A 75 -2.45 6.23 -1.52
C GLY A 75 -2.22 6.89 -0.17
N SER A 76 -2.83 8.06 0.04
CA SER A 76 -2.73 8.83 1.27
C SER A 76 -4.10 8.98 1.92
N ALA A 77 -4.17 8.81 3.25
CA ALA A 77 -5.40 8.85 4.04
C ALA A 77 -5.28 9.89 5.16
N GLY A 78 -6.33 10.65 5.41
CA GLY A 78 -6.39 11.62 6.51
C GLY A 78 -6.82 11.02 7.84
N THR A 79 -7.35 9.80 7.86
CA THR A 79 -7.84 9.12 9.07
C THR A 79 -7.59 7.62 9.04
N ASN A 80 -7.61 6.98 10.21
CA ASN A 80 -7.44 5.52 10.32
C ASN A 80 -8.53 4.78 9.54
N GLN A 81 -9.78 5.23 9.65
CA GLN A 81 -10.92 4.62 8.96
C GLN A 81 -10.76 4.71 7.43
N GLU A 82 -10.26 5.84 6.93
CA GLU A 82 -9.97 6.02 5.52
C GLU A 82 -8.84 5.09 5.06
N ALA A 83 -7.77 4.94 5.85
CA ALA A 83 -6.68 4.02 5.54
C ALA A 83 -7.19 2.56 5.41
N TYR A 84 -8.02 2.10 6.36
CA TYR A 84 -8.65 0.77 6.27
C TYR A 84 -9.55 0.63 5.04
N ALA A 85 -10.40 1.63 4.75
CA ALA A 85 -11.30 1.60 3.60
C ALA A 85 -10.53 1.58 2.28
N MET A 86 -9.48 2.41 2.17
CA MET A 86 -8.60 2.47 1.00
C MET A 86 -7.87 1.15 0.78
N PHE A 87 -7.31 0.56 1.84
CA PHE A 87 -6.61 -0.72 1.75
C PHE A 87 -7.53 -1.83 1.28
N ARG A 88 -8.70 -1.99 1.91
CA ARG A 88 -9.68 -3.02 1.55
C ARG A 88 -10.17 -2.87 0.11
N LYS A 89 -10.40 -1.62 -0.31
CA LYS A 89 -10.78 -1.33 -1.69
C LYS A 89 -9.66 -1.74 -2.66
N TRP A 90 -8.41 -1.41 -2.36
CA TRP A 90 -7.27 -1.80 -3.18
C TRP A 90 -7.10 -3.33 -3.26
N ILE A 91 -7.31 -4.06 -2.17
CA ILE A 91 -7.31 -5.53 -2.18
C ILE A 91 -8.35 -6.07 -3.15
N VAL A 92 -9.60 -5.60 -3.05
CA VAL A 92 -10.71 -6.11 -3.88
C VAL A 92 -10.60 -5.70 -5.34
N GLU A 93 -10.15 -4.48 -5.63
CA GLU A 93 -10.16 -3.93 -7.00
C GLU A 93 -8.85 -4.15 -7.76
N VAL A 94 -7.74 -4.39 -7.06
CA VAL A 94 -6.41 -4.45 -7.67
C VAL A 94 -5.71 -5.77 -7.36
N LEU A 95 -5.45 -6.07 -6.10
CA LEU A 95 -4.62 -7.23 -5.72
C LEU A 95 -5.32 -8.56 -6.04
N HIS A 96 -6.55 -8.73 -5.55
CA HIS A 96 -7.27 -9.98 -5.66
C HIS A 96 -7.61 -10.34 -7.12
N PRO A 97 -8.07 -9.41 -7.98
CA PRO A 97 -8.22 -9.69 -9.41
C PRO A 97 -6.90 -10.13 -10.03
N TYR A 98 -5.81 -9.40 -9.80
CA TYR A 98 -4.50 -9.72 -10.34
C TYR A 98 -4.04 -11.14 -9.98
N ARG A 99 -4.18 -11.55 -8.71
CA ARG A 99 -3.77 -12.89 -8.24
C ARG A 99 -4.68 -14.03 -8.70
N ASN A 100 -5.82 -13.73 -9.32
CA ASN A 100 -6.76 -14.72 -9.84
C ASN A 100 -6.99 -14.61 -11.35
N GLU A 101 -6.33 -13.70 -12.06
CA GLU A 101 -6.44 -13.56 -13.53
C GLU A 101 -6.06 -14.85 -14.29
N ASP A 102 -5.27 -15.73 -13.66
CA ASP A 102 -4.79 -17.01 -14.23
C ASP A 102 -5.38 -18.26 -13.54
N LYS A 103 -6.44 -18.14 -12.72
CA LYS A 103 -7.10 -19.28 -12.06
C LYS A 103 -8.40 -19.72 -12.73
#